data_AF-A0AAU6WN93-F1
#
_entry.id   AF-A0AAU6WN93-F1
#
_cell.length_a   1.000
_cell.length_b   1.000
_cell.length_c   1.000
_cell.angle_alpha   90.00
_cell.angle_beta   90.00
_cell.angle_gamma   90.00
#
_symmetry.space_group_name_H-M   'P 1'
#
loop_
_entity.id
_entity.type
_entity.pdbx_description
1 polymer ?
#
loop_
_entity_poly.entity_id
_entity_poly.type
_entity_poly.pdbx_seq_one_letter_code
_entity_poly.pdbx_strand_id
1 'polypeptide(L)' 'MKIEDFMLPCPIKKIFGVECFGCGTQRAIVMVFEGRFTEAFHMFPAVYTLLLFLQLLFSIL' A
#
# COMPACT_ATOMS: atom_id res chain seq x y z
N MET A 1 1.56 -20.04 -3.62
CA MET A 1 1.17 -18.72 -4.16
C MET A 1 1.45 -17.69 -3.11
N LYS A 2 2.24 -16.67 -3.43
CA LYS A 2 2.46 -15.55 -2.51
C LYS A 2 1.50 -14.42 -2.85
N ILE A 3 1.23 -13.54 -1.90
CA ILE A 3 0.29 -12.42 -2.09
C ILE A 3 0.81 -11.47 -3.17
N GLU A 4 2.12 -11.41 -3.33
CA GLU A 4 2.82 -10.66 -4.38
C GLU A 4 2.42 -11.09 -5.81
N ASP A 5 1.99 -12.34 -6.02
CA ASP A 5 1.55 -12.85 -7.32
C ASP A 5 0.19 -12.26 -7.76
N PHE A 6 -0.59 -11.74 -6.81
CA PHE A 6 -1.86 -11.04 -7.06
C PHE A 6 -1.71 -9.52 -7.13
N MET A 7 -0.52 -8.98 -6.88
CA MET A 7 -0.30 -7.54 -6.98
C MET A 7 -0.35 -7.09 -8.44
N LEU A 8 -1.02 -5.96 -8.68
CA LEU A 8 -1.08 -5.36 -10.01
C LEU A 8 0.35 -5.03 -10.50
N PRO A 9 0.81 -5.60 -11.62
CA PRO A 9 2.09 -5.23 -12.19
C PRO A 9 2.00 -3.77 -12.65
N CYS A 10 2.67 -2.86 -11.95
CA CYS A 10 2.54 -1.43 -12.20
C CYS A 10 3.17 -1.05 -13.56
N PRO A 11 2.39 -0.71 -14.61
CA PRO A 11 2.96 -0.37 -15.92
C PRO A 11 3.76 0.94 -15.84
N ILE A 12 3.34 1.85 -14.97
CA ILE A 12 4.02 3.12 -14.70
C ILE A 12 5.42 2.90 -14.13
N LYS A 13 5.62 1.92 -13.25
CA LYS A 13 6.96 1.60 -12.73
C LYS A 13 7.88 1.08 -13.82
N LYS A 14 7.35 0.30 -14.76
CA LYS A 14 8.12 -0.27 -15.87
C LYS A 14 8.50 0.79 -16.92
N ILE A 15 7.64 1.79 -17.15
CA ILE A 15 7.82 2.81 -18.19
C ILE A 15 8.53 4.07 -17.63
N PHE A 16 8.16 4.50 -16.44
CA PHE A 16 8.61 5.76 -15.83
C PHE A 16 9.53 5.56 -14.61
N GLY A 17 9.71 4.32 -14.13
CA GLY A 17 10.55 4.05 -12.94
C GLY A 17 9.94 4.50 -11.61
N VAL A 18 8.75 5.12 -11.62
CA VAL A 18 8.06 5.64 -10.44
C VAL A 18 6.89 4.75 -10.05
N GLU A 19 6.67 4.62 -8.74
CA GLU A 19 5.50 3.92 -8.22
C GLU A 19 4.28 4.85 -8.27
N CYS A 20 3.15 4.37 -8.80
CA CYS A 20 1.92 5.16 -8.80
C CYS A 20 1.20 5.06 -7.44
N PHE A 21 0.31 6.02 -7.16
CA PHE A 21 -0.49 6.04 -5.93
C PHE A 21 -1.24 4.72 -5.67
N GLY A 22 -1.72 4.04 -6.72
CA GLY A 22 -2.40 2.75 -6.57
C GLY A 22 -1.47 1.62 -6.12
N CYS A 23 -0.46 1.29 -6.95
CA CYS A 23 0.46 0.18 -6.69
C CYS A 23 1.26 0.39 -5.39
N GLY A 24 1.67 1.64 -5.12
CA GLY A 24 2.40 2.00 -3.91
C GLY A 24 1.57 1.79 -2.64
N THR A 25 0.28 2.09 -2.69
CA THR A 25 -0.64 1.83 -1.57
C THR A 25 -0.79 0.33 -1.31
N GLN A 26 -0.98 -0.49 -2.36
CA GLN A 26 -1.10 -1.94 -2.21
C GLN A 26 0.14 -2.57 -1.56
N ARG A 27 1.34 -2.14 -1.98
CA ARG A 27 2.61 -2.59 -1.39
C ARG A 27 2.80 -2.07 0.03
N ALA A 28 2.51 -0.80 0.29
CA ALA A 28 2.62 -0.25 1.64
C ALA A 28 1.69 -0.99 2.62
N ILE A 29 0.47 -1.33 2.20
CA ILE A 29 -0.46 -2.14 3.01
C ILE A 29 0.12 -3.53 3.29
N VAL A 30 0.67 -4.21 2.29
CA VAL A 30 1.31 -5.53 2.52
C VAL A 30 2.50 -5.42 3.46
N MET A 31 3.33 -4.37 3.34
CA MET A 31 4.43 -4.14 4.28
C MET A 31 3.96 -3.87 5.71
N VAL A 32 2.83 -3.18 5.89
CA VAL A 32 2.18 -3.03 7.20
C VAL A 32 1.76 -4.40 7.76
N PHE A 33 1.16 -5.27 6.94
CA PHE A 33 0.78 -6.63 7.35
C PHE A 33 1.99 -7.54 7.63
N GLU A 34 3.11 -7.32 6.94
CA GLU A 34 4.38 -8.00 7.19
C GLU A 34 5.13 -7.48 8.44
N GLY A 35 4.61 -6.43 9.09
CA GLY A 35 5.25 -5.79 10.26
C GLY A 35 6.41 -4.84 9.91
N ARG A 36 6.61 -4.54 8.62
CA ARG A 36 7.64 -3.63 8.09
C ARG A 36 7.15 -2.18 8.09
N PHE A 37 6.82 -1.67 9.28
CA PHE A 37 6.20 -0.35 9.44
C PHE A 37 7.08 0.81 8.96
N THR A 38 8.38 0.80 9.26
CA THR A 38 9.30 1.87 8.82
C THR A 38 9.39 1.96 7.30
N GLU A 39 9.45 0.81 6.62
CA GLU A 39 9.52 0.75 5.15
C GLU A 39 8.19 1.13 4.50
N ALA A 40 7.06 0.74 5.12
CA ALA A 40 5.74 1.21 4.72
C ALA A 40 5.61 2.74 4.85
N PHE A 41 6.12 3.34 5.92
CA PHE A 41 6.11 4.79 6.12
C PHE A 41 6.95 5.52 5.08
N HIS A 42 8.15 5.03 4.77
CA HIS A 42 8.99 5.64 3.74
C HIS A 42 8.43 5.49 2.33
N MET A 43 7.70 4.41 2.06
CA MET A 43 7.09 4.18 0.75
C MET A 43 5.82 5.00 0.55
N PHE A 44 4.87 4.92 1.48
CA PHE A 44 3.61 5.64 1.42
C PHE A 44 3.16 6.02 2.84
N PRO A 45 3.60 7.17 3.37
CA PRO A 45 3.31 7.54 4.76
C PRO A 45 1.81 7.73 5.01
N ALA A 46 1.05 8.09 3.98
CA ALA A 46 -0.41 8.19 4.03
C ALA A 46 -1.13 6.83 4.16
N VAL A 47 -0.43 5.70 4.13
CA VAL A 47 -1.04 4.38 4.37
C VAL A 47 -1.73 4.33 5.74
N TYR A 48 -1.12 4.94 6.76
CA TYR A 48 -1.67 4.92 8.12
C TYR A 48 -2.92 5.78 8.25
N THR A 49 -2.94 6.97 7.63
CA THR A 49 -4.12 7.83 7.64
C THR A 49 -5.26 7.19 6.84
N LEU A 50 -4.96 6.51 5.73
CA LEU A 50 -5.95 5.79 4.94
C LEU A 50 -6.56 4.60 5.72
N LEU A 51 -5.72 3.84 6.42
CA LEU A 51 -6.17 2.72 7.27
C LEU A 51 -7.04 3.21 8.43
N LEU A 52 -6.63 4.29 9.12
CA LEU A 52 -7.43 4.90 10.19
C LEU A 52 -8.76 5.43 9.67
N PHE A 53 -8.78 6.06 8.49
CA PHE A 53 -10.01 6.54 7.87
C PHE A 53 -10.96 5.39 7.52
N LEU A 54 -10.46 4.31 6.94
CA LEU A 54 -11.25 3.11 6.64
C LEU A 54 -11.81 2.46 7.91
N GLN A 55 -11.00 2.38 8.98
CA GLN A 55 -11.44 1.82 10.25
C GLN A 55 -12.50 2.70 10.93
N LEU A 56 -12.34 4.02 10.87
CA LEU A 56 -13.35 4.96 11.36
C LEU A 56 -14.66 4.84 10.56
N LEU A 57 -14.57 4.77 9.24
CA LEU A 57 -15.73 4.61 8.36
C LEU A 57 -16.49 3.32 8.67
N PHE A 58 -15.77 2.20 8.84
CA PHE A 58 -16.36 0.91 9.19
C PHE A 58 -16.91 0.88 10.63
N SER A 59 -16.39 1.73 11.53
CA SER A 59 -16.93 1.86 12.89
C SER A 59 -18.21 2.68 12.97
N ILE A 60 -18.52 3.48 11.93
CA ILE A 60 -19.70 4.37 11.89
C ILE A 60 -20.85 3.75 11.07
N LEU A 61 -20.53 2.83 10.16
CA LEU A 61 -21.50 2.08 9.35
C LEU A 61 -22.08 0.89 10.13
#